data_AF-S0G837-F1
#
_entry.id   AF-S0G837-F1
#
_cell.length_a   1.000
_cell.length_b   1.000
_cell.length_c   1.000
_cell.angle_alpha   90.00
_cell.angle_beta   90.00
_cell.angle_gamma   90.00
#
_symmetry.space_group_name_H-M   'P 1'
#
loop_
_entity.id
_entity.type
_entity.pdbx_description
1 polymer ?
#
loop_
_entity_poly.entity_id
_entity_poly.type
_entity_poly.pdbx_seq_one_letter_code
_entity_poly.pdbx_strand_id
1 'polypeptide(L)'
;MTPEEFETMVADASRMVGQNKFDEAISLCKEALKFEACDEEPFARIWPAGTIVAAYAFKHKDNEPDPGTDAYEDLKKYTKITLDAFDNLDVDQQEHYKNSNQLFHMLRPLLEITQAGKPLSDLNAPPPKKSGCFVATEIYGSYNDSNVLVLRSYRDNVLLPSQLGKFLVNVYYTVSPSIAIFLSKVPVLKKLIRKFVLQPFVDHLSSNNQ
;
A
#
# COMPACT_ATOMS: atom_id res chain seq x y z
N MET A 1 8.44 -13.74 20.09
CA MET A 1 7.37 -12.90 19.54
C MET A 1 6.41 -13.81 18.81
N THR A 2 5.14 -13.81 19.18
CA THR A 2 4.10 -14.57 18.46
C THR A 2 3.74 -13.86 17.15
N PRO A 3 3.14 -14.55 16.17
CA PRO A 3 2.61 -13.89 14.97
C PRO A 3 1.65 -12.73 15.30
N GLU A 4 0.83 -12.86 16.33
CA GLU A 4 -0.10 -11.83 16.79
C GLU A 4 0.61 -10.59 17.37
N GLU A 5 1.68 -10.80 18.14
CA GLU A 5 2.53 -9.71 18.63
C GLU A 5 3.22 -8.98 17.48
N PHE A 6 3.71 -9.72 16.48
CA PHE A 6 4.33 -9.15 15.29
C PHE A 6 3.33 -8.30 14.49
N GLU A 7 2.15 -8.83 14.19
CA GLU A 7 1.06 -8.11 13.52
C GLU A 7 0.65 -6.85 14.28
N THR A 8 0.64 -6.90 15.61
CA THR A 8 0.33 -5.74 16.46
C THR A 8 1.42 -4.67 16.35
N MET A 9 2.70 -5.05 16.46
CA MET A 9 3.84 -4.13 16.32
C MET A 9 3.84 -3.44 14.96
N VAL A 10 3.59 -4.23 13.91
CA VAL A 10 3.39 -3.79 12.54
C VAL A 10 2.27 -2.74 12.51
N ALA A 11 1.04 -3.10 12.88
CA ALA A 11 -0.10 -2.18 12.87
C ALA A 11 0.17 -0.86 13.64
N ASP A 12 0.86 -0.95 14.79
CA ASP A 12 1.26 0.21 15.57
C ASP A 12 2.25 1.12 14.85
N ALA A 13 3.24 0.57 14.15
CA ALA A 13 4.18 1.36 13.36
C ALA A 13 3.47 2.13 12.24
N SER A 14 2.52 1.52 11.53
CA SER A 14 1.71 2.24 10.52
C SER A 14 0.89 3.37 11.15
N ARG A 15 0.28 3.12 12.31
CA ARG A 15 -0.46 4.14 13.05
C ARG A 15 0.45 5.30 13.47
N MET A 16 1.67 5.01 13.92
CA MET A 16 2.68 6.02 14.26
C MET A 16 3.05 6.89 13.05
N VAL A 17 3.24 6.31 11.87
CA VAL A 17 3.47 7.08 10.63
C VAL A 17 2.30 8.02 10.36
N GLY A 18 1.05 7.54 10.46
CA GLY A 18 -0.14 8.37 10.31
C GLY A 18 -0.29 9.48 11.36
N GLN A 19 0.36 9.33 12.51
CA GLN A 19 0.41 10.32 13.59
C GLN A 19 1.64 11.25 13.50
N ASN A 20 2.43 11.17 12.42
CA ASN A 20 3.71 11.87 12.24
C ASN A 20 4.81 11.49 13.26
N LYS A 21 4.67 10.34 13.92
CA LYS A 21 5.65 9.80 14.87
C LYS A 21 6.68 8.92 14.15
N PHE A 22 7.39 9.52 13.20
CA PHE A 22 8.24 8.77 12.27
C PHE A 22 9.40 8.06 12.97
N ASP A 23 10.06 8.69 13.94
CA ASP A 23 11.21 8.10 14.64
C ASP A 23 10.79 6.90 15.52
N GLU A 24 9.64 6.99 16.19
CA GLU A 24 9.04 5.88 16.94
C GLU A 24 8.75 4.70 16.00
N ALA A 25 8.11 4.97 14.85
CA ALA A 25 7.80 3.95 13.84
C ALA A 25 9.07 3.28 13.28
N ILE A 26 10.08 4.08 12.94
CA ILE A 26 11.37 3.58 12.41
C ILE A 26 12.05 2.69 13.44
N SER A 27 12.12 3.11 14.70
CA SER A 27 12.74 2.32 15.76
C SER A 27 12.02 0.99 15.96
N LEU A 28 10.69 1.01 16.01
CA LEU A 28 9.87 -0.19 16.18
C LEU A 28 10.05 -1.18 15.02
N CYS A 29 10.03 -0.70 13.77
CA CYS A 29 10.25 -1.56 12.60
C CYS A 29 11.69 -2.09 12.51
N LYS A 30 12.70 -1.31 12.92
CA LYS A 30 14.09 -1.77 13.00
C LYS A 30 14.25 -2.89 14.04
N GLU A 31 13.51 -2.82 15.14
CA GLU A 31 13.45 -3.89 16.13
C GLU A 31 12.75 -5.12 15.59
N ALA A 32 11.59 -4.94 14.93
CA ALA A 32 10.83 -6.01 14.30
C ALA A 32 11.68 -6.84 13.29
N LEU A 33 12.53 -6.18 12.51
CA LEU A 33 13.42 -6.82 11.52
C LEU A 33 14.54 -7.68 12.13
N LYS A 34 14.75 -7.64 13.45
CA LYS A 34 15.78 -8.47 14.14
C LYS A 34 15.27 -9.86 14.52
N PHE A 35 13.96 -10.11 14.41
CA PHE A 35 13.36 -11.37 14.86
C PHE A 35 13.32 -12.43 13.75
N GLU A 36 13.57 -13.69 14.13
CA GLU A 36 13.56 -14.86 13.23
C GLU A 36 12.19 -15.14 12.59
N ALA A 37 11.09 -14.65 13.17
CA ALA A 37 9.74 -14.72 12.57
C ALA A 37 9.66 -14.09 11.16
N CYS A 38 10.64 -13.25 10.80
CA CYS A 38 10.83 -12.72 9.45
C CYS A 38 11.13 -13.79 8.38
N ASP A 39 11.42 -15.03 8.78
CA ASP A 39 11.76 -16.14 7.88
C ASP A 39 10.60 -17.14 7.70
N GLU A 40 9.55 -17.06 8.54
CA GLU A 40 8.41 -17.99 8.51
C GLU A 40 7.21 -17.43 7.74
N GLU A 41 7.04 -16.11 7.71
CA GLU A 41 5.92 -15.42 7.05
C GLU A 41 6.40 -14.62 5.82
N PRO A 42 5.83 -14.84 4.62
CA PRO A 42 6.30 -14.22 3.38
C PRO A 42 6.39 -12.69 3.42
N PHE A 43 5.50 -12.04 4.18
CA PHE A 43 5.43 -10.57 4.28
C PHE A 43 6.18 -9.96 5.47
N ALA A 44 6.69 -10.77 6.39
CA ALA A 44 7.23 -10.29 7.66
C ALA A 44 8.49 -9.42 7.51
N ARG A 45 9.24 -9.55 6.42
CA ARG A 45 10.36 -8.62 6.11
C ARG A 45 9.90 -7.38 5.35
N ILE A 46 8.96 -7.55 4.43
CA ILE A 46 8.48 -6.52 3.51
C ILE A 46 7.82 -5.38 4.26
N TRP A 47 6.98 -5.72 5.24
CA TRP A 47 6.14 -4.75 5.92
C TRP A 47 6.93 -3.77 6.81
N PRO A 48 7.76 -4.22 7.76
CA PRO A 48 8.56 -3.31 8.56
C PRO A 48 9.60 -2.54 7.72
N ALA A 49 10.25 -3.17 6.73
CA ALA A 49 11.20 -2.48 5.87
C ALA A 49 10.53 -1.39 5.01
N GLY A 50 9.38 -1.71 4.39
CA GLY A 50 8.62 -0.74 3.62
C GLY A 50 8.08 0.42 4.46
N THR A 51 7.70 0.14 5.72
CA THR A 51 7.26 1.17 6.67
C THR A 51 8.39 2.13 7.04
N ILE A 52 9.63 1.63 7.22
CA ILE A 52 10.79 2.49 7.44
C ILE A 52 11.00 3.42 6.24
N VAL A 53 10.95 2.89 5.01
CA VAL A 53 11.10 3.69 3.79
C VAL A 53 10.01 4.78 3.72
N ALA A 54 8.76 4.42 3.98
CA ALA A 54 7.65 5.37 4.00
C ALA A 54 7.83 6.44 5.08
N ALA A 55 8.24 6.05 6.29
CA ALA A 55 8.46 6.98 7.40
C ALA A 55 9.55 8.01 7.06
N TYR A 56 10.68 7.59 6.46
CA TYR A 56 11.71 8.52 5.99
C TYR A 56 11.19 9.42 4.87
N ALA A 57 10.48 8.88 3.89
CA ALA A 57 9.91 9.67 2.79
C ALA A 57 8.94 10.75 3.30
N PHE A 58 8.08 10.43 4.27
CA PHE A 58 7.17 11.42 4.87
C PHE A 58 7.86 12.42 5.78
N LYS A 59 8.82 11.96 6.60
CA LYS A 59 9.61 12.82 7.49
C LYS A 59 10.42 13.87 6.71
N HIS A 60 10.95 13.47 5.55
CA HIS A 60 11.84 14.29 4.73
C HIS A 60 11.19 14.85 3.46
N LYS A 61 9.85 14.86 3.38
CA LYS A 61 9.12 15.31 2.18
C LYS A 61 9.47 16.74 1.73
N ASP A 62 9.83 17.61 2.68
CA ASP A 62 10.16 19.02 2.44
C ASP A 62 11.67 19.27 2.46
N ASN A 63 12.47 18.30 2.92
CA ASN A 63 13.92 18.39 3.04
C ASN A 63 14.54 17.00 2.92
N GLU A 64 14.83 16.62 1.67
CA GLU A 64 15.37 15.31 1.31
C GLU A 64 16.73 15.08 1.98
N PRO A 65 17.03 13.85 2.45
CA PRO A 65 18.31 13.54 3.04
C PRO A 65 19.43 13.55 1.99
N ASP A 66 20.53 14.22 2.32
CA ASP A 66 21.73 14.22 1.48
C ASP A 66 22.37 12.82 1.40
N PRO A 67 23.03 12.48 0.27
CA PRO A 67 23.80 11.25 0.15
C PRO A 67 24.82 11.07 1.28
N GLY A 68 24.87 9.87 1.85
CA GLY A 68 25.79 9.51 2.94
C GLY A 68 25.32 9.88 4.35
N THR A 69 24.15 10.51 4.51
CA THR A 69 23.52 10.65 5.83
C THR A 69 22.90 9.33 6.30
N ASP A 70 22.71 9.16 7.60
CA ASP A 70 22.07 7.96 8.17
C ASP A 70 20.69 7.69 7.56
N ALA A 71 19.91 8.75 7.32
CA ALA A 71 18.59 8.64 6.68
C ALA A 71 18.68 8.14 5.24
N TYR A 72 19.67 8.61 4.47
CA TYR A 72 19.90 8.17 3.10
C TYR A 72 20.35 6.70 3.04
N GLU A 73 21.28 6.30 3.92
CA GLU A 73 21.75 4.92 3.99
C GLU A 73 20.66 3.96 4.49
N ASP A 74 19.79 4.41 5.40
CA ASP A 74 18.61 3.64 5.80
C ASP A 74 17.61 3.50 4.64
N LEU A 75 17.31 4.57 3.90
CA LEU A 75 16.46 4.48 2.70
C LEU A 75 17.00 3.43 1.72
N LYS A 76 18.30 3.48 1.41
CA LYS A 76 18.97 2.51 0.55
C LYS A 76 18.84 1.08 1.09
N LYS A 77 19.16 0.87 2.36
CA LYS A 77 19.16 -0.43 3.03
C LYS A 77 17.77 -1.06 3.06
N TYR A 78 16.77 -0.34 3.57
CA TYR A 78 15.42 -0.91 3.75
C TYR A 78 14.66 -1.00 2.44
N THR A 79 14.94 -0.13 1.46
CA THR A 79 14.43 -0.33 0.09
C THR A 79 14.94 -1.63 -0.50
N LYS A 80 16.24 -1.93 -0.34
CA LYS A 80 16.82 -3.21 -0.78
C LYS A 80 16.17 -4.39 -0.07
N ILE A 81 16.05 -4.36 1.26
CA ILE A 81 15.40 -5.44 2.03
C ILE A 81 13.96 -5.68 1.55
N THR A 82 13.21 -4.60 1.27
CA THR A 82 11.83 -4.70 0.79
C THR A 82 11.77 -5.39 -0.58
N LEU A 83 12.65 -5.01 -1.51
CA LEU A 83 12.70 -5.60 -2.85
C LEU A 83 13.18 -7.06 -2.83
N ASP A 84 14.25 -7.36 -2.07
CA ASP A 84 14.77 -8.72 -1.95
C ASP A 84 13.71 -9.67 -1.36
N ALA A 85 12.97 -9.22 -0.33
CA ALA A 85 11.88 -10.01 0.24
C ALA A 85 10.68 -10.12 -0.71
N PHE A 86 10.36 -9.06 -1.44
CA PHE A 86 9.30 -9.08 -2.47
C PHE A 86 9.60 -10.08 -3.59
N ASP A 87 10.84 -10.12 -4.08
CA ASP A 87 11.25 -11.01 -5.17
C ASP A 87 11.18 -12.50 -4.78
N ASN A 88 11.15 -12.82 -3.48
CA ASN A 88 10.98 -14.17 -2.95
C ASN A 88 9.51 -14.61 -2.79
N LEU A 89 8.54 -13.69 -2.95
CA LEU A 89 7.12 -14.01 -2.90
C LEU A 89 6.67 -14.78 -4.15
N ASP A 90 5.61 -15.57 -4.02
CA ASP A 90 4.95 -16.16 -5.19
C ASP A 90 4.24 -15.09 -6.06
N VAL A 91 3.85 -15.46 -7.28
CA VAL A 91 3.29 -14.52 -8.26
C VAL A 91 2.00 -13.85 -7.75
N ASP A 92 1.14 -14.59 -7.06
CA ASP A 92 -0.14 -14.09 -6.56
C ASP A 92 0.07 -13.13 -5.39
N GLN A 93 1.00 -13.47 -4.48
CA GLN A 93 1.43 -12.62 -3.38
C GLN A 93 2.10 -11.32 -3.86
N GLN A 94 2.95 -11.42 -4.89
CA GLN A 94 3.57 -10.27 -5.53
C GLN A 94 2.52 -9.33 -6.13
N GLU A 95 1.53 -9.88 -6.82
CA GLU A 95 0.44 -9.09 -7.40
C GLU A 95 -0.41 -8.45 -6.30
N HIS A 96 -0.74 -9.19 -5.24
CA HIS A 96 -1.44 -8.65 -4.08
C HIS A 96 -0.70 -7.44 -3.48
N TYR A 97 0.62 -7.57 -3.26
CA TYR A 97 1.43 -6.50 -2.67
C TYR A 97 1.53 -5.27 -3.57
N LYS A 98 1.76 -5.46 -4.87
CA LYS A 98 1.77 -4.37 -5.87
C LYS A 98 0.45 -3.59 -5.88
N ASN A 99 -0.67 -4.27 -5.61
CA ASN A 99 -2.00 -3.67 -5.58
C ASN A 99 -2.32 -2.98 -4.25
N SER A 100 -1.75 -3.43 -3.14
CA SER A 100 -1.99 -2.87 -1.80
C SER A 100 -1.03 -1.72 -1.44
N ASN A 101 0.17 -1.69 -2.01
CA ASN A 101 1.17 -0.65 -1.72
C ASN A 101 1.44 0.25 -2.93
N GLN A 102 0.84 1.44 -2.89
CA GLN A 102 1.06 2.46 -3.93
C GLN A 102 2.51 2.89 -4.03
N LEU A 103 3.33 2.86 -2.96
CA LEU A 103 4.72 3.29 -3.04
C LEU A 103 5.64 2.23 -3.67
N PHE A 104 5.15 1.02 -3.97
CA PHE A 104 5.99 -0.05 -4.49
C PHE A 104 6.71 0.32 -5.79
N HIS A 105 6.04 1.00 -6.72
CA HIS A 105 6.63 1.43 -8.00
C HIS A 105 7.77 2.44 -7.82
N MET A 106 7.91 3.04 -6.63
CA MET A 106 8.99 3.96 -6.30
C MET A 106 10.24 3.23 -5.79
N LEU A 107 10.10 2.01 -5.27
CA LEU A 107 11.20 1.32 -4.58
C LEU A 107 12.38 1.01 -5.50
N ARG A 108 12.12 0.51 -6.72
CA ARG A 108 13.20 0.15 -7.65
C ARG A 108 13.95 1.41 -8.16
N PRO A 109 13.29 2.48 -8.63
CA PRO A 109 13.97 3.73 -8.95
C PRO A 109 14.71 4.37 -7.76
N LEU A 110 14.11 4.30 -6.56
CA LEU A 110 14.75 4.80 -5.33
C LEU A 110 16.03 4.02 -5.01
N LEU A 111 16.01 2.69 -5.16
CA LEU A 111 17.19 1.87 -4.94
C LEU A 111 18.31 2.22 -5.95
N GLU A 112 17.97 2.39 -7.23
CA GLU A 112 18.94 2.75 -8.27
C GLU A 112 19.65 4.08 -7.99
N ILE A 113 18.89 5.12 -7.63
CA ILE A 113 19.45 6.43 -7.28
C ILE A 113 20.28 6.37 -6.01
N THR A 114 19.76 5.69 -4.98
CA THR A 114 20.47 5.60 -3.71
C THR A 114 21.78 4.82 -3.83
N GLN A 115 21.80 3.75 -4.63
CA GLN A 115 23.02 3.01 -4.97
C GLN A 115 24.00 3.83 -5.80
N ALA A 116 23.51 4.68 -6.70
CA ALA A 116 24.34 5.59 -7.50
C ALA A 116 24.88 6.79 -6.70
N GLY A 117 24.49 6.96 -5.42
CA GLY A 117 24.91 8.10 -4.61
C GLY A 117 24.33 9.44 -5.08
N LYS A 118 23.20 9.40 -5.80
CA LYS A 118 22.59 10.59 -6.39
C LYS A 118 21.57 11.25 -5.45
N PRO A 119 21.34 12.56 -5.56
CA PRO A 119 20.27 13.25 -4.85
C PRO A 119 18.90 12.60 -5.13
N LEU A 120 18.01 12.57 -4.15
CA LEU A 120 16.66 12.03 -4.32
C LEU A 120 15.81 12.89 -5.27
N SER A 121 16.15 14.16 -5.45
CA SER A 121 15.54 15.05 -6.43
C SER A 121 15.69 14.59 -7.88
N ASP A 122 16.68 13.73 -8.18
CA ASP A 122 16.86 13.11 -9.49
C ASP A 122 15.90 11.92 -9.73
N LEU A 123 15.03 11.61 -8.75
CA LEU A 123 14.06 10.51 -8.81
C LEU A 123 12.99 10.77 -9.84
N ASN A 124 13.16 10.15 -11.01
CA ASN A 124 12.12 10.03 -12.02
C ASN A 124 11.10 8.96 -11.62
N ALA A 125 10.27 9.34 -10.67
CA ALA A 125 9.12 8.57 -10.23
C ALA A 125 8.05 8.49 -11.34
N PRO A 126 7.60 7.27 -11.73
CA PRO A 126 6.35 7.17 -12.48
C PRO A 126 5.23 7.80 -11.65
N PRO A 127 4.22 8.44 -12.27
CA PRO A 127 3.10 8.96 -11.51
C PRO A 127 2.47 7.83 -10.70
N PRO A 128 2.09 8.08 -9.43
CA PRO A 128 1.47 7.05 -8.61
C PRO A 128 0.30 6.45 -9.38
N LYS A 129 0.34 5.11 -9.58
CA LYS A 129 -0.81 4.40 -10.13
C LYS A 129 -1.98 4.76 -9.24
N LYS A 130 -2.97 5.45 -9.82
CA LYS A 130 -4.16 5.92 -9.12
C LYS A 130 -4.95 4.72 -8.60
N SER A 131 -4.56 4.29 -7.40
CA SER A 131 -5.36 3.70 -6.32
C SER A 131 -6.26 2.47 -6.64
N GLY A 132 -6.48 1.63 -5.64
CA GLY A 132 -7.31 0.42 -5.77
C GLY A 132 -8.72 0.61 -5.23
N CYS A 133 -9.68 -0.16 -5.72
CA CYS A 133 -11.01 -0.25 -5.12
C CYS A 133 -10.98 -1.19 -3.90
N PHE A 134 -10.44 -0.75 -2.75
CA PHE A 134 -10.22 -1.58 -1.55
C PHE A 134 -11.42 -2.44 -1.13
N VAL A 135 -12.61 -1.83 -1.02
CA VAL A 135 -13.84 -2.56 -0.64
C VAL A 135 -14.29 -3.54 -1.74
N ALA A 136 -14.12 -3.18 -3.02
CA ALA A 136 -14.53 -4.04 -4.12
C ALA A 136 -13.57 -5.23 -4.29
N THR A 137 -12.26 -4.99 -4.21
CA THR A 137 -11.23 -6.04 -4.20
C THR A 137 -11.45 -7.01 -3.05
N GLU A 138 -11.75 -6.48 -1.85
CA GLU A 138 -12.07 -7.33 -0.70
C GLU A 138 -13.30 -8.18 -1.00
N ILE A 139 -14.41 -7.59 -1.45
CA ILE A 139 -15.69 -8.30 -1.70
C ILE A 139 -15.63 -9.32 -2.84
N TYR A 140 -14.99 -8.98 -3.96
CA TYR A 140 -14.90 -9.84 -5.13
C TYR A 140 -13.71 -10.81 -5.06
N GLY A 141 -12.75 -10.56 -4.18
CA GLY A 141 -11.63 -11.45 -3.88
C GLY A 141 -10.43 -11.30 -4.83
N SER A 142 -10.57 -10.55 -5.93
CA SER A 142 -9.47 -10.27 -6.84
C SER A 142 -9.54 -8.85 -7.38
N TYR A 143 -8.38 -8.23 -7.54
CA TYR A 143 -8.23 -6.92 -8.17
C TYR A 143 -8.55 -6.96 -9.68
N ASN A 144 -8.39 -8.15 -10.28
CA ASN A 144 -8.64 -8.42 -11.70
C ASN A 144 -10.02 -9.02 -11.96
N ASP A 145 -10.87 -9.13 -10.93
CA ASP A 145 -12.26 -9.53 -11.11
C ASP A 145 -12.95 -8.54 -12.07
N SER A 146 -13.72 -9.06 -13.01
CA SER A 146 -14.39 -8.26 -14.04
C SER A 146 -15.27 -7.15 -13.45
N ASN A 147 -15.90 -7.39 -12.30
CA ASN A 147 -16.72 -6.40 -11.61
C ASN A 147 -15.86 -5.27 -11.03
N VAL A 148 -14.69 -5.59 -10.49
CA VAL A 148 -13.73 -4.59 -9.98
C VAL A 148 -13.19 -3.72 -11.12
N LEU A 149 -12.93 -4.31 -12.28
CA LEU A 149 -12.49 -3.58 -13.47
C LEU A 149 -13.56 -2.59 -13.97
N VAL A 150 -14.84 -2.97 -13.96
CA VAL A 150 -15.96 -2.06 -14.30
C VAL A 150 -15.99 -0.86 -13.36
N LEU A 151 -15.89 -1.08 -12.05
CA LEU A 151 -15.90 -0.01 -11.04
C LEU A 151 -14.69 0.93 -11.17
N ARG A 152 -13.52 0.37 -11.48
CA ARG A 152 -12.30 1.15 -11.74
C ARG A 152 -12.44 2.01 -12.98
N SER A 153 -12.97 1.45 -14.07
CA SER A 153 -13.23 2.20 -15.30
C SER A 153 -14.18 3.37 -15.05
N TYR A 154 -15.26 3.15 -14.30
CA TYR A 154 -16.20 4.22 -13.93
C TYR A 154 -15.54 5.31 -13.09
N ARG A 155 -14.73 4.93 -12.10
CA ARG A 155 -13.96 5.89 -11.31
C ARG A 155 -13.05 6.73 -12.19
N ASP A 156 -12.28 6.08 -13.06
CA ASP A 156 -11.24 6.74 -13.85
C ASP A 156 -11.81 7.63 -14.95
N ASN A 157 -12.88 7.18 -15.61
CA ASN A 157 -13.45 7.85 -16.78
C ASN A 157 -14.63 8.78 -16.45
N VAL A 158 -15.29 8.62 -15.30
CA VAL A 158 -16.48 9.42 -14.93
C VAL A 158 -16.24 10.26 -13.68
N LEU A 159 -15.72 9.67 -12.61
CA LEU A 159 -15.55 10.39 -11.34
C LEU A 159 -14.34 11.33 -11.37
N LEU A 160 -13.15 10.84 -11.75
CA LEU A 160 -11.91 11.62 -11.71
C LEU A 160 -11.87 12.84 -12.64
N PRO A 161 -12.56 12.89 -13.80
CA PRO A 161 -12.64 14.11 -14.61
C PRO A 161 -13.43 15.24 -13.94
N SER A 162 -14.32 14.95 -13.00
CA SER A 162 -15.19 15.95 -12.35
C SER A 162 -14.68 16.34 -10.95
N GLN A 163 -14.84 17.61 -10.57
CA GLN A 163 -14.40 18.10 -9.26
C GLN A 163 -15.17 17.44 -8.09
N LEU A 164 -16.46 17.19 -8.29
CA LEU A 164 -17.29 16.46 -7.33
C LEU A 164 -16.88 14.98 -7.24
N GLY A 165 -16.61 14.34 -8.37
CA GLY A 165 -16.16 12.95 -8.39
C GLY A 165 -14.79 12.76 -7.74
N LYS A 166 -13.85 13.70 -7.89
CA LYS A 166 -12.59 13.70 -7.14
C LYS A 166 -12.80 13.75 -5.63
N PHE A 167 -13.72 14.60 -5.15
CA PHE A 167 -14.06 14.67 -3.73
C PHE A 167 -14.61 13.33 -3.22
N LEU A 168 -15.55 12.72 -3.95
CA LEU A 168 -16.11 11.40 -3.60
C LEU A 168 -15.06 10.30 -3.57
N VAL A 169 -14.16 10.28 -4.55
CA VAL A 169 -13.05 9.31 -4.61
C VAL A 169 -12.09 9.50 -3.43
N ASN A 170 -11.83 10.75 -3.03
CA ASN A 170 -10.96 11.03 -1.90
C ASN A 170 -11.59 10.55 -0.58
N VAL A 171 -12.87 10.85 -0.34
CA VAL A 171 -13.63 10.34 0.82
C VAL A 171 -13.62 8.81 0.82
N TYR A 172 -13.81 8.19 -0.34
CA TYR A 172 -13.71 6.74 -0.49
C TYR A 172 -12.34 6.24 -0.06
N TYR A 173 -11.22 6.83 -0.49
CA TYR A 173 -9.89 6.36 -0.05
C TYR A 173 -9.58 6.64 1.41
N THR A 174 -10.18 7.64 2.01
CA THR A 174 -10.02 7.89 3.45
C THR A 174 -10.75 6.83 4.28
N VAL A 175 -11.95 6.39 3.87
CA VAL A 175 -12.81 5.53 4.70
C VAL A 175 -12.72 4.05 4.31
N SER A 176 -12.48 3.74 3.04
CA SER A 176 -12.53 2.38 2.50
C SER A 176 -11.52 1.39 3.08
N PRO A 177 -10.27 1.76 3.48
CA PRO A 177 -9.33 0.79 4.05
C PRO A 177 -9.86 0.18 5.36
N SER A 178 -10.39 1.02 6.26
CA SER A 178 -10.97 0.56 7.53
C SER A 178 -12.22 -0.31 7.31
N ILE A 179 -13.05 0.03 6.31
CA ILE A 179 -14.22 -0.78 5.94
C ILE A 179 -13.77 -2.14 5.38
N ALA A 180 -12.75 -2.17 4.50
CA ALA A 180 -12.24 -3.42 3.93
C ALA A 180 -11.72 -4.37 5.02
N ILE A 181 -10.95 -3.85 5.99
CA ILE A 181 -10.45 -4.62 7.14
C ILE A 181 -11.61 -5.14 8.01
N PHE A 182 -12.68 -4.37 8.18
CA PHE A 182 -13.85 -4.83 8.91
C PHE A 182 -14.60 -5.95 8.15
N LEU A 183 -14.71 -5.83 6.83
CA LEU A 183 -15.41 -6.79 5.99
C LEU A 183 -14.70 -8.14 5.86
N SER A 184 -13.37 -8.17 5.94
CA SER A 184 -12.62 -9.43 5.95
C SER A 184 -12.96 -10.29 7.18
N LYS A 185 -13.31 -9.65 8.30
CA LYS A 185 -13.70 -10.31 9.55
C LYS A 185 -15.17 -10.75 9.60
N VAL A 186 -16.01 -10.25 8.69
CA VAL A 186 -17.47 -10.51 8.72
C VAL A 186 -17.97 -11.03 7.36
N PRO A 187 -17.83 -12.34 7.07
CA PRO A 187 -18.17 -12.94 5.77
C PRO A 187 -19.64 -12.78 5.35
N VAL A 188 -20.55 -12.73 6.32
CA VAL A 188 -21.98 -12.51 6.06
C VAL A 188 -22.22 -11.11 5.50
N LEU A 189 -21.59 -10.09 6.10
CA LEU A 189 -21.71 -8.71 5.65
C LEU A 189 -21.07 -8.51 4.27
N LYS A 190 -19.93 -9.16 4.02
CA LYS A 190 -19.28 -9.21 2.70
C LYS A 190 -20.25 -9.69 1.60
N LYS A 191 -20.99 -10.78 1.85
CA LYS A 191 -22.02 -11.30 0.92
C LYS A 191 -23.20 -10.34 0.73
N LEU A 192 -23.64 -9.68 1.80
CA LEU A 192 -24.73 -8.70 1.72
C LEU A 192 -24.33 -7.48 0.88
N ILE A 193 -23.17 -6.87 1.14
CA ILE A 193 -22.70 -5.72 0.38
C ILE A 193 -22.47 -6.11 -1.09
N ARG A 194 -21.92 -7.30 -1.35
CA ARG A 194 -21.82 -7.83 -2.72
C ARG A 194 -23.17 -7.82 -3.41
N LYS A 195 -24.17 -8.48 -2.80
CA LYS A 195 -25.46 -8.75 -3.44
C LYS A 195 -26.34 -7.51 -3.58
N PHE A 196 -26.32 -6.62 -2.59
CA PHE A 196 -27.29 -5.51 -2.50
C PHE A 196 -26.72 -4.16 -2.89
N VAL A 197 -25.39 -3.99 -2.88
CA VAL A 197 -24.76 -2.69 -3.16
C VAL A 197 -23.92 -2.77 -4.42
N LEU A 198 -22.94 -3.66 -4.46
CA LEU A 198 -21.98 -3.71 -5.56
C LEU A 198 -22.55 -4.34 -6.83
N GLN A 199 -23.23 -5.49 -6.73
CA GLN A 199 -23.77 -6.18 -7.91
C GLN A 199 -24.77 -5.32 -8.69
N PRO A 200 -25.80 -4.71 -8.06
CA PRO A 200 -26.74 -3.86 -8.79
C PRO A 200 -26.06 -2.64 -9.43
N PHE A 201 -25.04 -2.09 -8.77
CA PHE A 201 -24.29 -0.96 -9.29
C PHE A 201 -23.41 -1.36 -10.49
N VAL A 202 -22.74 -2.50 -10.43
CA VAL A 202 -21.95 -3.03 -11.54
C VAL A 202 -22.84 -3.38 -12.73
N ASP A 203 -23.99 -4.02 -12.49
CA ASP A 203 -24.95 -4.38 -13.54
C ASP A 203 -25.50 -3.12 -14.25
N HIS A 204 -25.78 -2.06 -13.48
CA HIS A 204 -26.17 -0.76 -14.03
C HIS A 204 -25.05 -0.09 -14.85
N LEU A 205 -23.81 -0.15 -14.38
CA LEU A 205 -22.67 0.43 -15.10
C LEU A 205 -22.33 -0.37 -16.37
N SER A 206 -22.52 -1.68 -16.34
CA SER A 206 -22.27 -2.56 -17.48
C SER A 206 -23.33 -2.41 -18.57
N SER A 207 -24.57 -2.06 -18.21
CA SER A 207 -25.65 -1.81 -19.16
C SER A 207 -25.60 -0.44 -19.83
N ASN A 208 -24.99 0.57 -19.20
CA ASN A 208 -24.84 1.92 -19.75
C ASN A 208 -23.58 2.13 -20.63
N ASN A 209 -22.69 1.13 -20.70
CA ASN A 209 -21.46 1.16 -21.52
C ASN A 209 -21.56 0.30 -22.80
N GLN A 210 -22.79 -0.07 -23.21
CA GLN A 210 -23.09 -0.69 -24.51
C GLN A 210 -23.69 0.32 -25.49
#